data_AF-A0A536PGZ5-F1
#
_entry.id   AF-A0A536PGZ5-F1
#
_cell.length_a   1.000
_cell.length_b   1.000
_cell.length_c   1.000
_cell.angle_alpha   90.00
_cell.angle_beta   90.00
_cell.angle_gamma   90.00
#
_symmetry.space_group_name_H-M   'P 1'
#
loop_
_entity.id
_entity.type
_entity.pdbx_description
1 polymer ?
#
loop_
_entity_poly.entity_id
_entity_poly.type
_entity_poly.pdbx_seq_one_letter_code
_entity_poly.pdbx_strand_id
1 'polypeptide(L)'
;MDADRYRADRERRRLGSITAYCGPTHSGKTKKLEADVERAQRQGRAVERVAAETPLASQFDRLDPRTELVAIDNGQRMDPGLVPAANRLATTHRVDVVVAGWELDYTGQPQGPMPDLMCSADTALKLDDGVCAQPGCRNLASRTQRFSAGNGERERFLPVCRRHHSPTPRPYTFQEHWFDEPAGSLEVIAGCMFSGKTQELIRRLDQERYAGAAIQAFKPALDDRYALEAVASHRDIRFPAIAVPSVQDLRNQLRADTRVIGIDEAQFFEEAIVDLLEELANAGRHLVVAGLELDFLARPFGPMPELMARADRLTKLQASCQYPGCGSRQATRTQRLIDGRPASPDSPLVVIGGAATYEARCRHHHEAGPIPEREPEPAALREELSDL
;
A
#
# COMPACT_ATOMS: atom_id res chain seq x y z
N MET A 1 39.54 -5.69 5.13
CA MET A 1 38.61 -4.60 4.80
C MET A 1 38.50 -3.73 6.03
N ASP A 2 38.93 -2.48 5.93
CA ASP A 2 39.06 -1.56 7.06
C ASP A 2 37.68 -1.18 7.61
N ALA A 3 37.46 -1.35 8.91
CA ALA A 3 36.16 -1.15 9.54
C ALA A 3 35.69 0.30 9.43
N ASP A 4 36.63 1.25 9.41
CA ASP A 4 36.34 2.68 9.23
C ASP A 4 36.02 3.02 7.77
N ARG A 5 36.60 2.31 6.80
CA ARG A 5 36.22 2.43 5.39
C ARG A 5 34.85 1.82 5.13
N TYR A 6 34.50 0.71 5.78
CA TYR A 6 33.15 0.14 5.74
C TYR A 6 32.12 1.08 6.39
N ARG A 7 32.46 1.70 7.52
CA ARG A 7 31.59 2.65 8.22
C ARG A 7 31.39 3.94 7.40
N ALA A 8 32.46 4.52 6.86
CA ALA A 8 32.40 5.70 6.00
C ALA A 8 31.69 5.46 4.65
N ASP A 9 31.89 4.28 4.04
CA ASP A 9 31.18 3.89 2.81
C ASP A 9 29.69 3.61 3.08
N ARG A 10 29.36 3.06 4.26
CA ARG A 10 27.97 2.86 4.70
C ARG A 10 27.27 4.18 5.07
N GLU A 11 27.96 5.12 5.72
CA GLU A 11 27.45 6.45 6.03
C GLU A 11 27.25 7.29 4.76
N ARG A 12 28.16 7.21 3.78
CA ARG A 12 28.00 7.87 2.47
C ARG A 12 26.96 7.22 1.55
N ARG A 13 26.56 5.98 1.82
CA ARG A 13 25.56 5.21 1.04
C ARG A 13 24.24 4.97 1.79
N ARG A 14 24.06 5.59 2.95
CA ARG A 14 22.84 5.41 3.75
C ARG A 14 21.66 6.00 2.98
N LEU A 15 20.78 5.13 2.50
CA LEU A 15 19.52 5.55 1.87
C LEU A 15 18.54 5.92 2.98
N GLY A 16 17.84 7.05 2.81
CA GLY A 16 16.68 7.34 3.63
C GLY A 16 15.57 6.34 3.34
N SER A 17 14.70 6.13 4.31
CA SER A 17 13.61 5.18 4.23
C SER A 17 12.33 5.77 4.79
N ILE A 18 11.19 5.24 4.37
CA ILE A 18 9.90 5.54 4.97
C ILE A 18 9.34 4.26 5.59
N THR A 19 9.04 4.31 6.88
CA THR A 19 8.37 3.23 7.61
C THR A 19 7.04 3.71 8.16
N ALA A 20 5.96 3.01 7.83
CA ALA A 20 4.62 3.27 8.35
C ALA A 20 4.18 2.14 9.29
N TYR A 21 3.86 2.48 10.53
CA TYR A 21 3.21 1.60 11.50
C TYR A 21 1.74 1.97 11.63
N CYS A 22 0.87 1.08 11.16
CA CYS A 22 -0.58 1.27 11.13
C CYS A 22 -1.25 0.22 12.01
N GLY A 23 -2.56 0.37 12.23
CA GLY A 23 -3.39 -0.62 12.91
C GLY A 23 -4.40 0.01 13.86
N PRO A 24 -5.32 -0.80 14.40
CA PRO A 24 -6.38 -0.33 15.28
C PRO A 24 -5.85 0.28 16.58
N THR A 25 -6.75 0.86 17.37
CA THR A 25 -6.43 1.28 18.73
C THR A 25 -5.79 0.13 19.52
N HIS A 26 -4.77 0.46 20.32
CA HIS A 26 -3.97 -0.50 21.10
C HIS A 26 -3.10 -1.52 20.31
N SER A 27 -2.96 -1.39 18.99
CA SER A 27 -2.07 -2.26 18.16
C SER A 27 -0.56 -2.17 18.45
N GLY A 28 -0.13 -1.24 19.31
CA GLY A 28 1.28 -1.03 19.61
C GLY A 28 2.07 -0.25 18.54
N LYS A 29 1.40 0.36 17.55
CA LYS A 29 2.04 1.21 16.53
C LYS A 29 2.94 2.32 17.08
N THR A 30 2.47 3.07 18.07
CA THR A 30 3.28 4.09 18.74
C THR A 30 4.48 3.46 19.43
N LYS A 31 4.32 2.30 20.09
CA LYS A 31 5.45 1.58 20.71
C LYS A 31 6.52 1.15 19.70
N LYS A 32 6.12 0.77 18.47
CA LYS A 32 7.06 0.43 17.40
C LYS A 32 7.82 1.66 16.90
N LEU A 33 7.13 2.79 16.73
CA LEU A 33 7.78 4.07 16.43
C LEU A 33 8.77 4.46 17.52
N GLU A 34 8.38 4.37 18.80
CA GLU A 34 9.27 4.65 19.93
C GLU A 34 10.51 3.74 19.95
N ALA A 35 10.34 2.45 19.65
CA ALA A 35 11.46 1.52 19.55
C ALA A 35 12.45 1.89 18.44
N ASP A 36 11.98 2.43 17.31
CA ASP A 36 12.85 2.92 16.24
C ASP A 36 13.59 4.20 16.64
N VAL A 37 12.92 5.12 17.33
CA VAL A 37 13.54 6.33 17.88
C VAL A 37 14.63 5.98 18.88
N GLU A 38 14.34 5.12 19.86
CA GLU A 38 15.31 4.69 20.86
C GLU A 38 16.51 3.99 20.21
N ARG A 39 16.26 3.13 19.21
CA ARG A 39 17.32 2.44 18.47
C ARG A 39 18.22 3.43 17.73
N ALA A 40 17.65 4.45 17.09
CA ALA A 40 18.42 5.49 16.40
C ALA A 40 19.26 6.32 17.39
N GLN A 41 18.68 6.71 18.54
CA GLN A 41 19.40 7.44 19.59
C GLN A 41 20.55 6.62 20.18
N ARG A 42 20.36 5.31 20.42
CA ARG A 42 21.46 4.40 20.86
C ARG A 42 22.57 4.28 19.82
N GLN A 43 22.28 4.53 18.55
CA GLN A 43 23.26 4.60 17.46
C GLN A 43 23.92 5.97 17.33
N GLY A 44 23.57 6.94 18.19
CA GLY A 44 24.10 8.30 18.16
C GLY A 44 23.51 9.19 17.06
N ARG A 45 22.40 8.77 16.45
CA ARG A 45 21.77 9.49 15.34
C ARG A 45 20.94 10.66 15.83
N ALA A 46 20.95 11.77 15.10
CA ALA A 46 20.08 12.90 15.37
C ALA A 46 18.62 12.56 15.02
N VAL A 47 17.72 12.71 16.00
CA VAL A 47 16.30 12.42 15.86
C VAL A 47 15.46 13.65 16.16
N GLU A 48 14.54 13.98 15.27
CA GLU A 48 13.53 15.01 15.48
C GLU A 48 12.13 14.42 15.49
N ARG A 49 11.27 15.01 16.32
CA ARG A 49 9.85 14.64 16.40
C ARG A 49 9.01 15.74 15.81
N VAL A 50 8.07 15.34 14.97
CA VAL A 50 7.18 16.25 14.27
C VAL A 50 5.76 16.00 14.77
N ALA A 51 5.15 17.03 15.34
CA ALA A 51 3.82 16.94 15.92
C ALA A 51 2.76 17.12 14.82
N ALA A 52 1.76 16.24 14.79
CA ALA A 52 0.76 16.21 13.72
C ALA A 52 -0.21 17.41 13.68
N GLU A 53 -0.11 18.34 14.62
CA GLU A 53 -1.08 19.43 14.83
C GLU A 53 -0.61 20.79 14.28
N THR A 54 0.58 20.85 13.66
CA THR A 54 1.10 22.08 13.03
C THR A 54 1.24 21.86 11.52
N PRO A 55 1.08 22.90 10.67
CA PRO A 55 1.24 22.77 9.22
C PRO A 55 2.60 22.17 8.82
N LEU A 56 2.57 21.11 8.02
CA LEU A 56 3.74 20.30 7.61
C LEU A 56 4.86 21.12 6.96
N ALA A 57 4.51 22.06 6.07
CA ALA A 57 5.48 22.92 5.39
C ALA A 57 6.34 23.71 6.38
N SER A 58 5.73 24.22 7.45
CA SER A 58 6.44 25.02 8.46
C SER A 58 7.36 24.21 9.37
N GLN A 59 7.12 22.90 9.51
CA GLN A 59 7.91 22.01 10.36
C GLN A 59 9.11 21.44 9.60
N PHE A 60 8.92 21.03 8.34
CA PHE A 60 9.99 20.40 7.57
C PHE A 60 11.07 21.36 7.08
N ASP A 61 10.73 22.62 6.81
CA ASP A 61 11.71 23.65 6.47
C ASP A 61 12.59 24.06 7.67
N ARG A 62 12.21 23.66 8.88
CA ARG A 62 12.91 23.99 10.14
C ARG A 62 13.70 22.84 10.75
N LEU A 63 13.70 21.67 10.12
CA LEU A 63 14.49 20.53 10.60
C LEU A 63 15.97 20.90 10.63
N ASP A 64 16.65 20.44 11.67
CA ASP A 64 18.11 20.53 11.76
C ASP A 64 18.71 19.80 10.54
N PRO A 65 19.62 20.43 9.78
CA PRO A 65 20.31 19.77 8.67
C PRO A 65 21.06 18.47 9.04
N ARG A 66 21.33 18.25 10.32
CA ARG A 66 21.95 17.03 10.86
C ARG A 66 20.95 15.91 11.12
N THR A 67 19.65 16.17 11.01
CA THR A 67 18.61 15.18 11.33
C THR A 67 18.71 13.97 10.43
N GLU A 68 18.75 12.80 11.06
CA GLU A 68 18.88 11.51 10.39
C GLU A 68 17.63 10.65 10.53
N LEU A 69 16.75 10.98 11.47
CA LEU A 69 15.45 10.35 11.65
C LEU A 69 14.39 11.39 12.03
N VAL A 70 13.26 11.34 11.35
CA VAL A 70 12.05 12.06 11.72
C VAL A 70 11.00 11.05 12.19
N ALA A 71 10.46 11.29 13.38
CA ALA A 71 9.39 10.49 13.95
C ALA A 71 8.08 11.29 14.02
N ILE A 72 7.00 10.73 13.49
CA ILE A 72 5.66 11.32 13.45
C ILE A 72 4.67 10.35 14.07
N ASP A 73 4.11 10.69 15.22
CA ASP A 73 2.97 9.96 15.78
C ASP A 73 1.66 10.67 15.41
N ASN A 74 0.56 9.92 15.42
CA ASN A 74 -0.75 10.39 14.94
C ASN A 74 -0.74 10.89 13.49
N GLY A 75 -0.03 10.18 12.60
CA GLY A 75 0.09 10.56 11.18
C GLY A 75 -1.24 10.78 10.45
N GLN A 76 -2.34 10.19 10.92
CA GLN A 76 -3.68 10.42 10.38
C GLN A 76 -4.22 11.85 10.58
N ARG A 77 -3.64 12.63 11.51
CA ARG A 77 -4.00 14.02 11.75
C ARG A 77 -3.25 15.00 10.85
N MET A 78 -2.22 14.52 10.15
CA MET A 78 -1.45 15.33 9.21
C MET A 78 -2.26 15.65 7.95
N ASP A 79 -1.87 16.71 7.25
CA ASP A 79 -2.41 17.00 5.92
C ASP A 79 -1.79 16.08 4.83
N PRO A 80 -2.41 15.98 3.63
CA PRO A 80 -1.92 15.15 2.53
C PRO A 80 -0.48 15.44 2.09
N GLY A 81 0.07 16.62 2.41
CA GLY A 81 1.45 17.01 2.16
C GLY A 81 2.49 16.14 2.90
N LEU A 82 2.07 15.32 3.86
CA LEU A 82 2.94 14.35 4.54
C LEU A 82 3.65 13.44 3.55
N VAL A 83 2.92 12.88 2.58
CA VAL A 83 3.45 11.89 1.64
C VAL A 83 4.56 12.47 0.76
N PRO A 84 4.36 13.58 0.01
CA PRO A 84 5.43 14.17 -0.79
C PRO A 84 6.60 14.68 0.07
N ALA A 85 6.36 15.19 1.27
CA ALA A 85 7.43 15.66 2.16
C ALA A 85 8.27 14.50 2.70
N ALA A 86 7.65 13.40 3.14
CA ALA A 86 8.35 12.19 3.56
C ALA A 86 9.17 11.60 2.39
N ASN A 87 8.60 11.58 1.18
CA ASN A 87 9.31 11.18 -0.04
C ASN A 87 10.56 12.04 -0.29
N ARG A 88 10.46 13.37 -0.16
CA ARG A 88 11.59 14.30 -0.33
C ARG A 88 12.66 14.08 0.73
N LEU A 89 12.27 13.95 2.00
CA LEU A 89 13.19 13.68 3.11
C LEU A 89 13.97 12.37 2.90
N ALA A 90 13.27 11.28 2.56
CA ALA A 90 13.90 9.99 2.36
C ALA A 90 14.79 9.93 1.10
N THR A 91 14.36 10.57 0.00
CA THR A 91 15.05 10.46 -1.30
C THR A 91 16.19 11.46 -1.44
N THR A 92 15.92 12.74 -1.16
CA THR A 92 16.85 13.86 -1.37
C THR A 92 17.76 14.06 -0.16
N HIS A 93 17.18 14.07 1.03
CA HIS A 93 17.92 14.37 2.27
C HIS A 93 18.40 13.11 3.01
N ARG A 94 18.04 11.91 2.51
CA ARG A 94 18.44 10.61 3.06
C ARG A 94 18.09 10.43 4.54
N VAL A 95 16.96 11.01 4.95
CA VAL A 95 16.41 10.93 6.31
C VAL A 95 15.49 9.72 6.42
N ASP A 96 15.58 8.98 7.53
CA ASP A 96 14.55 7.99 7.83
C ASP A 96 13.30 8.68 8.36
N VAL A 97 12.15 8.40 7.78
CA VAL A 97 10.86 8.91 8.22
C VAL A 97 10.06 7.74 8.79
N VAL A 98 9.77 7.79 10.08
CA VAL A 98 8.97 6.77 10.77
C VAL A 98 7.65 7.39 11.20
N VAL A 99 6.55 6.84 10.72
CA VAL A 99 5.21 7.35 10.98
C VAL A 99 4.36 6.28 11.66
N ALA A 100 3.71 6.62 12.77
CA ALA A 100 2.67 5.82 13.37
C ALA A 100 1.32 6.53 13.24
N GLY A 101 0.28 5.79 12.88
CA GLY A 101 -1.05 6.38 12.75
C GLY A 101 -2.17 5.36 12.55
N TRP A 102 -3.41 5.85 12.54
CA TRP A 102 -4.57 5.05 12.18
C TRP A 102 -4.84 5.15 10.68
N GLU A 103 -4.86 4.02 10.00
CA GLU A 103 -5.26 3.94 8.59
C GLU A 103 -6.78 3.97 8.41
N LEU A 104 -7.54 3.54 9.43
CA LEU A 104 -9.00 3.64 9.49
C LEU A 104 -9.44 4.32 10.79
N ASP A 105 -10.54 5.08 10.75
CA ASP A 105 -11.25 5.52 11.95
C ASP A 105 -12.11 4.40 12.56
N TYR A 106 -12.84 4.73 13.63
CA TYR A 106 -13.73 3.78 14.29
C TYR A 106 -14.96 3.42 13.44
N THR A 107 -15.29 4.20 12.41
CA THR A 107 -16.38 3.87 11.46
C THR A 107 -15.91 2.94 10.35
N GLY A 108 -14.60 2.67 10.27
CA GLY A 108 -13.99 1.85 9.22
C GLY A 108 -13.67 2.65 7.97
N GLN A 109 -13.68 3.98 8.02
CA GLN A 109 -13.30 4.84 6.91
C GLN A 109 -11.83 5.24 6.99
N PRO A 110 -11.12 5.35 5.86
CA PRO A 110 -9.73 5.76 5.87
C PRO A 110 -9.51 7.15 6.45
N GLN A 111 -8.32 7.38 7.03
CA GLN A 111 -8.01 8.61 7.74
C GLN A 111 -6.73 9.29 7.26
N GLY A 112 -6.89 10.56 6.88
CA GLY A 112 -5.80 11.45 6.53
C GLY A 112 -4.89 10.86 5.44
N PRO A 113 -3.58 11.12 5.49
CA PRO A 113 -2.62 10.65 4.48
C PRO A 113 -2.21 9.18 4.66
N MET A 114 -2.74 8.47 5.67
CA MET A 114 -2.21 7.16 6.04
C MET A 114 -2.34 6.09 4.93
N PRO A 115 -3.46 5.97 4.19
CA PRO A 115 -3.56 5.00 3.09
C PRO A 115 -2.49 5.22 2.01
N ASP A 116 -2.34 6.45 1.53
CA ASP A 116 -1.35 6.81 0.52
C ASP A 116 0.09 6.68 1.03
N LEU A 117 0.31 7.00 2.31
CA LEU A 117 1.59 6.82 2.97
C LEU A 117 1.94 5.34 3.06
N MET A 118 0.98 4.45 3.34
CA MET A 118 1.23 3.00 3.36
C MET A 118 1.69 2.49 1.98
N CYS A 119 1.10 2.97 0.89
CA CYS A 119 1.57 2.67 -0.47
C CYS A 119 2.99 3.24 -0.72
N SER A 120 3.22 4.48 -0.32
CA SER A 120 4.46 5.22 -0.59
C SER A 120 5.65 4.83 0.31
N ALA A 121 5.37 4.23 1.46
CA ALA A 121 6.37 3.80 2.43
C ALA A 121 7.22 2.67 1.85
N ASP A 122 8.49 2.58 2.25
CA ASP A 122 9.33 1.45 1.87
C ASP A 122 8.92 0.19 2.65
N THR A 123 8.49 0.39 3.90
CA THR A 123 7.92 -0.64 4.76
C THR A 123 6.61 -0.12 5.34
N ALA A 124 5.53 -0.87 5.17
CA ALA A 124 4.24 -0.60 5.81
C ALA A 124 3.84 -1.83 6.61
N LEU A 125 3.65 -1.66 7.91
CA LEU A 125 3.28 -2.73 8.83
C LEU A 125 1.93 -2.39 9.43
N LYS A 126 0.92 -3.14 9.02
CA LYS A 126 -0.37 -3.13 9.69
C LYS A 126 -0.27 -4.04 10.90
N LEU A 127 -0.10 -3.42 12.06
CA LEU A 127 0.00 -4.13 13.33
C LEU A 127 -1.39 -4.48 13.80
N ASP A 128 -1.58 -5.75 14.11
CA ASP A 128 -2.67 -6.22 14.93
C ASP A 128 -2.21 -6.25 16.40
N ASP A 129 -3.13 -6.03 17.33
CA ASP A 129 -2.90 -6.25 18.77
C ASP A 129 -3.01 -7.75 19.13
N GLY A 130 -2.94 -8.64 18.13
CA GLY A 130 -3.28 -10.04 18.26
C GLY A 130 -4.78 -10.27 18.10
N VAL A 131 -5.48 -10.46 19.21
CA VAL A 131 -6.83 -11.05 19.22
C VAL A 131 -7.90 -10.01 19.56
N CYS A 132 -9.01 -10.07 18.83
CA CYS A 132 -10.21 -9.27 19.06
C CYS A 132 -10.60 -9.18 20.54
N ALA A 133 -10.87 -7.96 21.01
CA ALA A 133 -11.29 -7.69 22.40
C ALA A 133 -12.69 -8.22 22.76
N GLN A 134 -13.45 -8.74 21.79
CA GLN A 134 -14.72 -9.42 22.09
C GLN A 134 -14.40 -10.71 22.86
N PRO A 135 -14.90 -10.89 24.10
CA PRO A 135 -14.59 -12.09 24.87
C PRO A 135 -14.98 -13.35 24.11
N GLY A 136 -14.10 -14.34 24.10
CA GLY A 136 -14.31 -15.60 23.38
C GLY A 136 -13.91 -15.58 21.89
N CYS A 137 -13.79 -14.41 21.28
CA CYS A 137 -13.28 -14.30 19.91
C CYS A 137 -11.78 -14.60 19.86
N ARG A 138 -11.33 -15.32 18.83
CA ARG A 138 -9.90 -15.58 18.56
C ARG A 138 -9.40 -14.98 17.25
N ASN A 139 -10.24 -14.23 16.55
CA ASN A 139 -9.89 -13.61 15.28
C ASN A 139 -8.93 -12.43 15.49
N LEU A 140 -8.13 -12.17 14.47
CA LEU A 140 -7.26 -11.02 14.38
C LEU A 140 -8.04 -9.73 14.62
N ALA A 141 -7.56 -8.83 15.47
CA ALA A 141 -8.15 -7.51 15.55
C ALA A 141 -7.54 -6.57 14.50
N SER A 142 -8.42 -6.10 13.61
CA SER A 142 -8.08 -5.29 12.45
C SER A 142 -8.87 -3.99 12.38
N ARG A 143 -9.73 -3.71 13.37
CA ARG A 143 -10.65 -2.58 13.43
C ARG A 143 -10.69 -1.97 14.82
N THR A 144 -11.02 -0.68 14.89
CA THR A 144 -11.29 0.01 16.15
C THR A 144 -12.79 0.10 16.35
N GLN A 145 -13.32 -0.49 17.42
CA GLN A 145 -14.72 -0.31 17.81
C GLN A 145 -14.86 0.83 18.82
N ARG A 146 -15.79 1.74 18.56
CA ARG A 146 -16.25 2.72 19.54
C ARG A 146 -17.37 2.12 20.39
N PHE A 147 -17.23 2.16 21.71
CA PHE A 147 -18.26 1.77 22.65
C PHE A 147 -18.87 3.02 23.29
N SER A 148 -20.20 3.12 23.23
CA SER A 148 -20.95 4.17 23.91
C SER A 148 -20.92 3.93 25.41
N ALA A 149 -20.61 4.97 26.16
CA ALA A 149 -20.77 4.97 27.60
C ALA A 149 -22.26 4.91 27.97
N GLY A 150 -22.66 3.97 28.82
CA GLY A 150 -23.90 4.10 29.57
C GLY A 150 -23.71 5.14 30.69
N ASN A 151 -24.76 5.88 31.03
CA ASN A 151 -24.86 6.71 32.24
C ASN A 151 -23.60 7.55 32.60
N GLY A 152 -23.10 8.37 31.67
CA GLY A 152 -22.07 9.38 31.97
C GLY A 152 -20.63 8.88 32.08
N GLU A 153 -20.34 7.62 31.72
CA GLU A 153 -18.96 7.15 31.59
C GLU A 153 -18.23 7.76 30.36
N ARG A 154 -16.90 7.60 30.28
CA ARG A 154 -16.12 7.99 29.09
C ARG A 154 -16.26 6.95 28.00
N GLU A 155 -16.30 7.41 26.75
CA GLU A 155 -16.23 6.55 25.58
C GLU A 155 -14.98 5.67 25.61
N ARG A 156 -15.13 4.42 25.18
CA ARG A 156 -14.03 3.47 25.09
C ARG A 156 -13.83 3.03 23.65
N PHE A 157 -12.58 2.88 23.28
CA PHE A 157 -12.18 2.35 21.97
C PHE A 157 -11.42 1.06 22.22
N LEU A 158 -11.85 -0.03 21.59
CA LEU A 158 -11.13 -1.31 21.69
C LEU A 158 -10.87 -1.90 20.30
N PRO A 159 -9.74 -2.61 20.16
CA PRO A 159 -9.45 -3.37 18.96
C PRO A 159 -10.40 -4.57 18.83
N VAL A 160 -11.01 -4.73 17.66
CA VAL A 160 -11.89 -5.86 17.33
C VAL A 160 -11.59 -6.41 15.94
N CYS A 161 -12.01 -7.65 15.68
CA CYS A 161 -11.97 -8.20 14.33
C CYS A 161 -13.05 -7.56 13.46
N ARG A 162 -12.90 -7.69 12.13
CA ARG A 162 -13.90 -7.28 11.13
C ARG A 162 -15.33 -7.63 11.54
N ARG A 163 -15.59 -8.89 11.94
CA ARG A 163 -16.97 -9.31 12.23
C ARG A 163 -17.58 -8.71 13.50
N HIS A 164 -16.76 -8.30 14.46
CA HIS A 164 -17.23 -7.64 15.68
C HIS A 164 -17.16 -6.11 15.61
N HIS A 165 -16.76 -5.58 14.45
CA HIS A 165 -16.78 -4.16 14.17
C HIS A 165 -18.18 -3.74 13.70
N SER A 166 -18.61 -2.58 14.16
CA SER A 166 -19.77 -1.84 13.70
C SER A 166 -19.35 -0.38 13.50
N PRO A 167 -19.78 0.27 12.40
CA PRO A 167 -19.53 1.69 12.21
C PRO A 167 -20.27 2.56 13.24
N THR A 168 -21.33 2.01 13.85
CA THR A 168 -22.08 2.69 14.91
C THR A 168 -21.49 2.38 16.30
N PRO A 169 -21.50 3.37 17.22
CA PRO A 169 -21.20 3.10 18.62
C PRO A 169 -22.15 2.05 19.20
N ARG A 170 -21.61 1.10 19.97
CA ARG A 170 -22.39 0.06 20.64
C ARG A 170 -22.24 0.11 22.16
N PRO A 171 -23.24 -0.30 22.95
CA PRO A 171 -23.09 -0.39 24.40
C PRO A 171 -21.98 -1.40 24.75
N TYR A 172 -21.35 -1.19 25.90
CA TYR A 172 -20.36 -2.13 26.45
C TYR A 172 -21.06 -3.34 27.08
N THR A 173 -21.80 -4.09 26.26
CA THR A 173 -22.45 -5.34 26.64
C THR A 173 -21.78 -6.49 25.92
N PHE A 174 -21.61 -7.59 26.64
CA PHE A 174 -21.15 -8.83 26.05
C PHE A 174 -22.19 -9.31 25.03
N GLN A 175 -21.81 -9.39 23.75
CA GLN A 175 -22.60 -10.09 22.76
C GLN A 175 -22.41 -11.60 22.96
N GLU A 176 -23.45 -12.29 23.43
CA GLU A 176 -23.48 -13.75 23.57
C GLU A 176 -23.55 -14.48 22.21
N HIS A 177 -23.59 -13.74 21.10
CA HIS A 177 -23.62 -14.30 19.76
C HIS A 177 -22.27 -14.89 19.37
N TRP A 178 -22.07 -16.14 19.77
CA TRP A 178 -21.19 -17.07 19.07
C TRP A 178 -21.84 -17.32 17.71
N PHE A 179 -21.37 -16.67 16.66
CA PHE A 179 -21.93 -16.98 15.35
C PHE A 179 -21.36 -18.33 14.89
N ASP A 180 -22.26 -19.20 14.43
CA ASP A 180 -21.93 -20.51 13.86
C ASP A 180 -21.13 -20.42 12.56
N GLU A 181 -21.15 -19.26 11.89
CA GLU A 181 -20.51 -19.05 10.59
C GLU A 181 -19.05 -18.58 10.69
N PRO A 182 -18.14 -19.02 9.79
CA PRO A 182 -16.75 -18.57 9.75
C PRO A 182 -16.65 -17.05 9.53
N ALA A 183 -15.65 -16.41 10.15
CA ALA A 183 -15.35 -15.01 9.85
C ALA A 183 -14.56 -14.92 8.54
N GLY A 184 -14.98 -14.04 7.64
CA GLY A 184 -14.23 -13.73 6.43
C GLY A 184 -13.00 -12.88 6.74
N SER A 185 -12.15 -12.71 5.73
CA SER A 185 -10.93 -11.91 5.82
C SER A 185 -10.59 -11.25 4.50
N LEU A 186 -9.94 -10.09 4.58
CA LEU A 186 -9.31 -9.43 3.45
C LEU A 186 -7.80 -9.39 3.65
N GLU A 187 -7.07 -10.16 2.86
CA GLU A 187 -5.61 -10.13 2.82
C GLU A 187 -5.13 -9.41 1.56
N VAL A 188 -4.23 -8.44 1.72
CA VAL A 188 -3.64 -7.69 0.61
C VAL A 188 -2.15 -7.98 0.51
N ILE A 189 -1.71 -8.32 -0.69
CA ILE A 189 -0.31 -8.52 -1.11
C ILE A 189 0.06 -7.37 -2.04
N ALA A 190 0.81 -6.42 -1.52
CA ALA A 190 1.21 -5.20 -2.21
C ALA A 190 2.70 -5.22 -2.57
N GLY A 191 3.11 -4.42 -3.55
CA GLY A 191 4.52 -4.22 -3.89
C GLY A 191 4.74 -3.86 -5.36
N CYS A 192 5.95 -3.43 -5.70
CA CYS A 192 6.33 -3.08 -7.08
C CYS A 192 6.34 -4.29 -8.04
N MET A 193 6.56 -4.06 -9.35
CA MET A 193 6.77 -5.15 -10.29
C MET A 193 7.97 -6.02 -9.86
N PHE A 194 7.95 -7.31 -10.21
CA PHE A 194 9.00 -8.28 -9.89
C PHE A 194 9.20 -8.62 -8.40
N SER A 195 8.36 -8.11 -7.49
CA SER A 195 8.42 -8.45 -6.05
C SER A 195 7.83 -9.81 -5.69
N GLY A 196 7.23 -10.52 -6.65
CA GLY A 196 6.67 -11.86 -6.44
C GLY A 196 5.22 -11.89 -5.95
N LYS A 197 4.45 -10.80 -6.10
CA LYS A 197 3.03 -10.73 -5.67
C LYS A 197 2.18 -11.91 -6.16
N THR A 198 2.17 -12.17 -7.47
CA THR A 198 1.42 -13.29 -8.05
C THR A 198 1.88 -14.64 -7.51
N GLN A 199 3.18 -14.83 -7.24
CA GLN A 199 3.69 -16.08 -6.65
C GLN A 199 3.16 -16.26 -5.22
N GLU A 200 3.14 -15.19 -4.42
CA GLU A 200 2.61 -15.22 -3.06
C GLU A 200 1.08 -15.42 -3.05
N LEU A 201 0.35 -14.80 -3.98
CA LEU A 201 -1.08 -15.04 -4.19
C LEU A 201 -1.35 -16.51 -4.47
N ILE A 202 -0.68 -17.08 -5.48
CA ILE A 202 -0.84 -18.49 -5.87
C ILE A 202 -0.50 -19.40 -4.69
N ARG A 203 0.60 -19.11 -3.96
CA ARG A 203 0.99 -19.90 -2.79
C ARG A 203 -0.12 -19.95 -1.72
N ARG A 204 -0.80 -18.83 -1.46
CA ARG A 204 -1.93 -18.79 -0.50
C ARG A 204 -3.16 -19.52 -1.02
N LEU A 205 -3.51 -19.32 -2.29
CA LEU A 205 -4.64 -20.03 -2.91
C LEU A 205 -4.42 -21.55 -2.95
N ASP A 206 -3.18 -21.99 -3.18
CA ASP A 206 -2.82 -23.41 -3.13
C ASP A 206 -2.97 -24.01 -1.74
N GLN A 207 -2.64 -23.27 -0.67
CA GLN A 207 -2.85 -23.72 0.71
C GLN A 207 -4.34 -23.96 0.99
N GLU A 208 -5.20 -23.04 0.58
CA GLU A 208 -6.65 -23.18 0.70
C GLU A 208 -7.20 -24.34 -0.15
N ARG A 209 -6.60 -24.59 -1.32
CA ARG A 209 -6.98 -25.71 -2.18
C ARG A 209 -6.66 -27.05 -1.51
N TYR A 210 -5.49 -27.16 -0.88
CA TYR A 210 -5.12 -28.35 -0.09
C TYR A 210 -6.02 -28.54 1.14
N ALA A 211 -6.57 -27.46 1.68
CA ALA A 211 -7.59 -27.50 2.74
C ALA A 211 -9.01 -27.87 2.23
N GLY A 212 -9.18 -28.06 0.92
CA GLY A 212 -10.47 -28.45 0.30
C GLY A 212 -11.45 -27.28 0.12
N ALA A 213 -10.98 -26.03 0.19
CA ALA A 213 -11.84 -24.87 -0.04
C ALA A 213 -12.27 -24.77 -1.51
N ALA A 214 -13.49 -24.28 -1.75
CA ALA A 214 -13.94 -23.88 -3.08
C ALA A 214 -13.36 -22.50 -3.42
N ILE A 215 -12.56 -22.42 -4.48
CA ILE A 215 -11.77 -21.23 -4.83
C ILE A 215 -12.17 -20.71 -6.21
N GLN A 216 -12.20 -19.39 -6.35
CA GLN A 216 -12.17 -18.71 -7.64
C GLN A 216 -11.11 -17.61 -7.63
N ALA A 217 -10.35 -17.48 -8.71
CA ALA A 217 -9.44 -16.36 -8.88
C ALA A 217 -9.91 -15.51 -10.06
N PHE A 218 -9.73 -14.19 -9.95
CA PHE A 218 -10.10 -13.22 -10.96
C PHE A 218 -8.93 -12.29 -11.28
N LYS A 219 -8.91 -11.80 -12.50
CA LYS A 219 -7.99 -10.76 -12.97
C LYS A 219 -8.76 -9.81 -13.90
N PRO A 220 -8.35 -8.54 -14.00
CA PRO A 220 -8.96 -7.63 -14.94
C PRO A 220 -8.71 -8.12 -16.39
N ALA A 221 -9.74 -8.06 -17.22
CA ALA A 221 -9.60 -8.23 -18.66
C ALA A 221 -9.04 -6.93 -19.23
N LEU A 222 -7.71 -6.89 -19.38
CA LEU A 222 -7.06 -5.83 -20.14
C LEU A 222 -7.30 -6.16 -21.62
N ASP A 223 -8.22 -5.41 -22.27
CA ASP A 223 -8.75 -5.51 -23.64
C ASP A 223 -7.89 -6.33 -24.65
N ASP A 224 -8.51 -7.10 -25.55
CA ASP A 224 -7.86 -8.11 -26.41
C ASP A 224 -6.79 -7.55 -27.38
N ARG A 225 -6.74 -6.23 -27.56
CA ARG A 225 -5.64 -5.52 -28.24
C ARG A 225 -4.30 -5.64 -27.49
N TYR A 226 -4.36 -5.91 -26.20
CA TYR A 226 -3.22 -5.99 -25.27
C TYR A 226 -2.74 -7.43 -25.02
N ALA A 227 -3.51 -8.44 -25.42
CA ALA A 227 -3.16 -9.86 -25.21
C ALA A 227 -2.18 -10.42 -26.25
N LEU A 228 -2.09 -9.81 -27.44
CA LEU A 228 -1.24 -10.27 -28.56
C LEU A 228 0.27 -10.10 -28.30
N GLU A 229 0.67 -9.16 -27.44
CA GLU A 229 2.10 -8.94 -27.09
C GLU A 229 2.52 -9.60 -25.77
N ALA A 230 1.58 -10.18 -25.02
CA ALA A 230 1.78 -10.70 -23.66
C ALA A 230 2.37 -12.12 -23.58
N VAL A 231 3.01 -12.62 -24.66
CA VAL A 231 3.64 -13.95 -24.68
C VAL A 231 5.03 -13.90 -24.02
N ALA A 232 5.07 -13.64 -22.72
CA ALA A 232 6.17 -14.00 -21.83
C ALA A 232 5.79 -13.72 -20.37
N SER A 233 4.86 -14.50 -19.80
CA SER A 233 4.76 -14.55 -18.34
C SER A 233 6.03 -15.23 -17.81
N HIS A 234 6.97 -14.45 -17.28
CA HIS A 234 8.18 -14.99 -16.65
C HIS A 234 7.79 -15.83 -15.42
N ARG A 235 7.91 -17.16 -15.59
CA ARG A 235 7.73 -18.28 -14.64
C ARG A 235 6.36 -18.98 -14.74
N ASP A 236 6.40 -20.25 -15.12
CA ASP A 236 5.29 -21.16 -15.44
C ASP A 236 4.40 -21.61 -14.25
N ILE A 237 4.27 -20.79 -13.20
CA ILE A 237 3.35 -21.10 -12.10
C ILE A 237 2.04 -20.36 -12.36
N ARG A 238 1.02 -21.09 -12.85
CA ARG A 238 -0.30 -20.51 -13.18
C ARG A 238 -1.38 -21.14 -12.31
N PHE A 239 -2.07 -20.31 -11.53
CA PHE A 239 -3.39 -20.65 -10.97
C PHE A 239 -4.46 -20.18 -11.96
N PRO A 240 -5.50 -20.99 -12.27
CA PRO A 240 -6.53 -20.59 -13.22
C PRO A 240 -7.31 -19.39 -12.68
N ALA A 241 -7.22 -18.25 -13.38
CA ALA A 241 -7.91 -17.02 -13.04
C ALA A 241 -8.85 -16.60 -14.19
N ILE A 242 -10.04 -16.17 -13.82
CA ILE A 242 -11.10 -15.71 -14.73
C ILE A 242 -10.83 -14.24 -15.07
N ALA A 243 -10.70 -13.93 -16.36
CA ALA A 243 -10.58 -12.54 -16.80
C ALA A 243 -11.96 -11.88 -16.84
N VAL A 244 -12.10 -10.72 -16.20
CA VAL A 244 -13.36 -9.98 -16.08
C VAL A 244 -13.16 -8.50 -16.46
N PRO A 245 -14.00 -7.92 -17.32
CA PRO A 245 -13.82 -6.53 -17.77
C PRO A 245 -14.31 -5.50 -16.76
N SER A 246 -15.15 -5.88 -15.79
CA SER A 246 -15.68 -4.99 -14.76
C SER A 246 -15.87 -5.70 -13.41
N VAL A 247 -16.07 -4.92 -12.34
CA VAL A 247 -16.42 -5.44 -11.01
C VAL A 247 -17.81 -6.09 -11.02
N GLN A 248 -18.71 -5.61 -11.87
CA GLN A 248 -20.03 -6.20 -12.04
C GLN A 248 -19.95 -7.61 -12.67
N ASP A 249 -19.09 -7.80 -13.67
CA ASP A 249 -18.87 -9.12 -14.29
C ASP A 249 -18.22 -10.10 -13.31
N LEU A 250 -17.30 -9.61 -12.47
CA LEU A 250 -16.76 -10.40 -11.35
C LEU A 250 -17.91 -10.89 -10.47
N ARG A 251 -18.77 -9.97 -10.00
CA ARG A 251 -19.93 -10.32 -9.15
C ARG A 251 -20.84 -11.35 -9.81
N ASN A 252 -21.14 -11.18 -11.10
CA ASN A 252 -22.00 -12.10 -11.86
C ASN A 252 -21.41 -13.51 -12.00
N GLN A 253 -20.07 -13.62 -12.04
CA GLN A 253 -19.36 -14.90 -12.17
C GLN A 253 -19.02 -15.55 -10.83
N LEU A 254 -19.25 -14.87 -9.69
CA LEU A 254 -19.08 -15.47 -8.37
C LEU A 254 -20.13 -16.55 -8.12
N ARG A 255 -19.66 -17.77 -7.82
CA ARG A 255 -20.51 -18.91 -7.46
C ARG A 255 -20.82 -18.85 -5.97
N ALA A 256 -22.05 -19.22 -5.62
CA ALA A 256 -22.52 -19.20 -4.23
C ALA A 256 -21.68 -20.08 -3.27
N ASP A 257 -21.04 -21.13 -3.76
CA ASP A 257 -20.22 -22.05 -2.97
C ASP A 257 -18.77 -21.57 -2.74
N THR A 258 -18.33 -20.50 -3.43
CA THR A 258 -16.92 -20.05 -3.43
C THR A 258 -16.50 -19.49 -2.07
N ARG A 259 -15.66 -20.18 -1.31
CA ARG A 259 -15.21 -19.71 0.01
C ARG A 259 -14.01 -18.77 -0.05
N VAL A 260 -13.11 -19.00 -1.00
CA VAL A 260 -11.88 -18.23 -1.16
C VAL A 260 -11.86 -17.55 -2.53
N ILE A 261 -11.57 -16.25 -2.54
CA ILE A 261 -11.54 -15.44 -3.75
C ILE A 261 -10.15 -14.81 -3.88
N GLY A 262 -9.45 -15.16 -4.95
CA GLY A 262 -8.18 -14.54 -5.33
C GLY A 262 -8.41 -13.41 -6.33
N ILE A 263 -7.79 -12.25 -6.13
CA ILE A 263 -7.79 -11.15 -7.10
C ILE A 263 -6.33 -10.84 -7.44
N ASP A 264 -5.95 -10.95 -8.71
CA ASP A 264 -4.64 -10.51 -9.20
C ASP A 264 -4.76 -9.19 -9.98
N GLU A 265 -3.68 -8.41 -9.98
CA GLU A 265 -3.59 -7.10 -10.64
C GLU A 265 -4.71 -6.13 -10.23
N ALA A 266 -5.00 -6.08 -8.93
CA ALA A 266 -6.13 -5.33 -8.36
C ALA A 266 -6.13 -3.83 -8.68
N GLN A 267 -4.96 -3.25 -8.94
CA GLN A 267 -4.80 -1.82 -9.26
C GLN A 267 -5.51 -1.39 -10.56
N PHE A 268 -5.86 -2.33 -11.44
CA PHE A 268 -6.56 -2.00 -12.70
C PHE A 268 -8.07 -2.13 -12.60
N PHE A 269 -8.62 -2.56 -11.46
CA PHE A 269 -10.06 -2.49 -11.24
C PHE A 269 -10.49 -1.06 -10.87
N GLU A 270 -11.75 -0.76 -11.13
CA GLU A 270 -12.42 0.44 -10.65
C GLU A 270 -12.63 0.42 -9.13
N GLU A 271 -12.80 1.59 -8.51
CA GLU A 271 -12.93 1.76 -7.04
C GLU A 271 -14.03 0.89 -6.41
N ALA A 272 -15.08 0.55 -7.17
CA ALA A 272 -16.16 -0.32 -6.71
C ALA A 272 -15.69 -1.72 -6.26
N ILE A 273 -14.47 -2.14 -6.63
CA ILE A 273 -13.88 -3.38 -6.12
C ILE A 273 -13.71 -3.36 -4.60
N VAL A 274 -13.44 -2.19 -4.01
CA VAL A 274 -13.27 -2.03 -2.56
C VAL A 274 -14.55 -2.43 -1.84
N ASP A 275 -15.69 -1.90 -2.27
CA ASP A 275 -17.00 -2.17 -1.67
C ASP A 275 -17.41 -3.64 -1.85
N LEU A 276 -17.20 -4.20 -3.05
CA LEU A 276 -17.50 -5.61 -3.31
C LEU A 276 -16.69 -6.53 -2.39
N LEU A 277 -15.38 -6.29 -2.25
CA LEU A 277 -14.54 -7.11 -1.40
C LEU A 277 -14.86 -6.92 0.08
N GLU A 278 -15.23 -5.73 0.51
CA GLU A 278 -15.71 -5.52 1.88
C GLU A 278 -17.01 -6.29 2.16
N GLU A 279 -17.99 -6.23 1.25
CA GLU A 279 -19.24 -6.99 1.34
C GLU A 279 -18.96 -8.50 1.45
N LEU A 280 -18.11 -9.05 0.57
CA LEU A 280 -17.79 -10.47 0.54
C LEU A 280 -17.04 -10.93 1.81
N ALA A 281 -16.09 -10.13 2.31
CA ALA A 281 -15.39 -10.44 3.55
C ALA A 281 -16.35 -10.40 4.76
N ASN A 282 -17.27 -9.43 4.80
CA ASN A 282 -18.29 -9.33 5.84
C ASN A 282 -19.30 -10.50 5.76
N ALA A 283 -19.53 -11.03 4.56
CA ALA A 283 -20.33 -12.24 4.32
C ALA A 283 -19.57 -13.57 4.56
N GLY A 284 -18.40 -13.54 5.21
CA GLY A 284 -17.69 -14.75 5.62
C GLY A 284 -16.71 -15.32 4.59
N ARG A 285 -16.45 -14.63 3.48
CA ARG A 285 -15.49 -15.09 2.44
C ARG A 285 -14.06 -14.70 2.79
N HIS A 286 -13.10 -15.52 2.40
CA HIS A 286 -11.67 -15.20 2.50
C HIS A 286 -11.17 -14.64 1.18
N LEU A 287 -10.59 -13.45 1.21
CA LEU A 287 -10.15 -12.72 0.04
C LEU A 287 -8.63 -12.57 0.10
N VAL A 288 -7.96 -12.92 -0.99
CA VAL A 288 -6.52 -12.71 -1.16
C VAL A 288 -6.32 -11.86 -2.41
N VAL A 289 -5.87 -10.63 -2.21
CA VAL A 289 -5.79 -9.61 -3.25
C VAL A 289 -4.35 -9.23 -3.49
N ALA A 290 -3.89 -9.24 -4.74
CA ALA A 290 -2.55 -8.83 -5.13
C ALA A 290 -2.62 -7.64 -6.09
N GLY A 291 -1.74 -6.65 -5.90
CA GLY A 291 -1.69 -5.49 -6.79
C GLY A 291 -0.47 -4.59 -6.61
N LEU A 292 -0.19 -3.80 -7.64
CA LEU A 292 0.82 -2.74 -7.61
C LEU A 292 0.32 -1.60 -6.74
N GLU A 293 1.00 -1.35 -5.62
CA GLU A 293 0.67 -0.24 -4.71
C GLU A 293 1.00 1.14 -5.28
N LEU A 294 1.96 1.21 -6.21
CA LEU A 294 2.41 2.45 -6.85
C LEU A 294 2.47 2.26 -8.37
N ASP A 295 2.17 3.33 -9.10
CA ASP A 295 2.39 3.42 -10.54
C ASP A 295 3.88 3.67 -10.87
N PHE A 296 4.19 3.82 -12.17
CA PHE A 296 5.57 4.04 -12.62
C PHE A 296 6.14 5.41 -12.21
N LEU A 297 5.29 6.34 -11.78
CA LEU A 297 5.65 7.66 -11.26
C LEU A 297 5.72 7.68 -9.73
N ALA A 298 5.62 6.50 -9.10
CA ALA A 298 5.60 6.35 -7.65
C ALA A 298 4.41 7.02 -6.96
N ARG A 299 3.26 7.11 -7.64
CA ARG A 299 2.00 7.57 -7.06
C ARG A 299 1.14 6.36 -6.69
N PRO A 300 0.31 6.44 -5.63
CA PRO A 300 -0.62 5.36 -5.31
C PRO A 300 -1.50 4.98 -6.51
N PHE A 301 -1.70 3.68 -6.72
CA PHE A 301 -2.31 3.17 -7.96
C PHE A 301 -3.72 2.60 -7.74
N GLY A 302 -4.72 3.30 -8.29
CA GLY A 302 -6.10 2.84 -8.34
C GLY A 302 -6.63 2.56 -6.93
N PRO A 303 -7.38 1.45 -6.71
CA PRO A 303 -8.02 1.16 -5.43
C PRO A 303 -7.05 0.67 -4.34
N MET A 304 -5.75 0.58 -4.61
CA MET A 304 -4.79 -0.03 -3.70
C MET A 304 -4.65 0.68 -2.33
N PRO A 305 -4.69 2.03 -2.21
CA PRO A 305 -4.66 2.70 -0.90
C PRO A 305 -5.80 2.24 0.01
N GLU A 306 -7.03 2.24 -0.51
CA GLU A 306 -8.24 1.80 0.19
C GLU A 306 -8.16 0.32 0.55
N LEU A 307 -7.77 -0.54 -0.39
CA LEU A 307 -7.61 -1.98 -0.16
C LEU A 307 -6.58 -2.25 0.95
N MET A 308 -5.42 -1.58 0.91
CA MET A 308 -4.38 -1.71 1.92
C MET A 308 -4.83 -1.21 3.30
N ALA A 309 -5.59 -0.11 3.35
CA ALA A 309 -6.15 0.42 4.59
C ALA A 309 -7.22 -0.53 5.18
N ARG A 310 -8.09 -1.09 4.36
CA ARG A 310 -9.18 -1.99 4.77
C ARG A 310 -8.75 -3.44 4.98
N ALA A 311 -7.57 -3.83 4.53
CA ALA A 311 -7.05 -5.19 4.71
C ALA A 311 -7.02 -5.61 6.18
N ASP A 312 -7.43 -6.83 6.48
CA ASP A 312 -7.21 -7.43 7.79
C ASP A 312 -5.74 -7.82 7.98
N ARG A 313 -5.09 -8.26 6.89
CA ARG A 313 -3.65 -8.54 6.84
C ARG A 313 -3.02 -7.88 5.62
N LEU A 314 -1.95 -7.13 5.83
CA LEU A 314 -1.14 -6.53 4.76
C LEU A 314 0.20 -7.24 4.66
N THR A 315 0.58 -7.63 3.44
CA THR A 315 1.91 -8.13 3.10
C THR A 315 2.49 -7.23 2.02
N LYS A 316 3.48 -6.41 2.38
CA LYS A 316 4.19 -5.56 1.42
C LYS A 316 5.50 -6.22 1.00
N LEU A 317 5.57 -6.63 -0.26
CA LEU A 317 6.72 -7.32 -0.85
C LEU A 317 7.67 -6.33 -1.52
N GLN A 318 8.97 -6.58 -1.34
CA GLN A 318 10.04 -5.82 -1.98
C GLN A 318 10.74 -6.68 -3.03
N ALA A 319 11.21 -6.05 -4.10
CA ALA A 319 12.03 -6.70 -5.12
C ALA A 319 13.52 -6.41 -4.89
N SER A 320 14.38 -6.96 -5.74
CA SER A 320 15.77 -6.51 -5.86
C SER A 320 15.89 -5.38 -6.87
N CYS A 321 16.65 -4.34 -6.54
CA CYS A 321 16.88 -3.21 -7.41
C CYS A 321 17.71 -3.66 -8.62
N GLN A 322 17.18 -3.41 -9.82
CA GLN A 322 17.77 -3.81 -11.09
C GLN A 322 18.71 -2.73 -11.66
N TYR A 323 18.82 -1.56 -11.00
CA TYR A 323 19.77 -0.54 -11.41
C TYR A 323 21.21 -1.06 -11.32
N PRO A 324 22.03 -0.91 -12.38
CA PRO A 324 23.40 -1.43 -12.42
C PRO A 324 24.24 -0.94 -11.23
N GLY A 325 24.88 -1.87 -10.52
CA GLY A 325 25.75 -1.56 -9.38
C GLY A 325 25.03 -1.22 -8.06
N CYS A 326 23.69 -1.22 -8.02
CA CYS A 326 22.95 -0.93 -6.78
C CYS A 326 23.06 -2.04 -5.73
N GLY A 327 22.70 -3.28 -6.08
CA GLY A 327 22.71 -4.43 -5.16
C GLY A 327 21.69 -4.39 -4.01
N SER A 328 20.84 -3.36 -3.92
CA SER A 328 19.80 -3.26 -2.90
C SER A 328 18.73 -4.33 -3.09
N ARG A 329 18.32 -4.98 -2.00
CA ARG A 329 17.18 -5.92 -1.95
C ARG A 329 15.87 -5.26 -1.50
N GLN A 330 15.85 -3.93 -1.52
CA GLN A 330 14.72 -3.10 -1.06
C GLN A 330 14.21 -2.24 -2.21
N ALA A 331 13.86 -2.86 -3.33
CA ALA A 331 13.17 -2.17 -4.42
C ALA A 331 11.67 -2.06 -4.10
N THR A 332 11.19 -0.83 -4.13
CA THR A 332 9.83 -0.41 -3.75
C THR A 332 9.13 0.32 -4.89
N ARG A 333 9.81 0.54 -6.02
CA ARG A 333 9.32 1.30 -7.17
C ARG A 333 9.39 0.50 -8.45
N THR A 334 8.44 0.75 -9.33
CA THR A 334 8.48 0.28 -10.72
C THR A 334 9.02 1.42 -11.58
N GLN A 335 10.23 1.28 -12.10
CA GLN A 335 10.75 2.18 -13.12
C GLN A 335 10.20 1.74 -14.47
N ARG A 336 9.66 2.70 -15.23
CA ARG A 336 9.41 2.52 -16.65
C ARG A 336 10.51 3.17 -17.47
N LEU A 337 10.94 2.46 -18.51
CA LEU A 337 11.90 2.91 -19.50
C LEU A 337 11.27 2.89 -20.89
N ILE A 338 11.54 3.93 -21.68
CA ILE A 338 11.24 4.04 -23.11
C ILE A 338 12.58 4.31 -23.78
N ASP A 339 13.00 3.42 -24.69
CA ASP A 339 14.32 3.47 -25.34
C ASP A 339 15.50 3.59 -24.34
N GLY A 340 15.39 2.86 -23.22
CA GLY A 340 16.39 2.84 -22.15
C GLY A 340 16.42 4.09 -21.25
N ARG A 341 15.50 5.05 -21.46
CA ARG A 341 15.41 6.28 -20.65
C ARG A 341 14.16 6.29 -19.78
N PRO A 342 14.20 6.89 -18.57
CA PRO A 342 13.01 7.05 -17.73
C PRO A 342 11.83 7.65 -18.49
N ALA A 343 10.67 7.01 -18.39
CA ALA A 343 9.46 7.48 -19.05
C ALA A 343 8.97 8.80 -18.44
N SER A 344 8.49 9.70 -19.30
CA SER A 344 7.94 10.99 -18.90
C SER A 344 6.64 10.85 -18.11
N PRO A 345 6.31 11.78 -17.20
CA PRO A 345 4.99 11.88 -16.55
C PRO A 345 3.80 11.85 -17.50
N ASP A 346 3.94 12.39 -18.71
CA ASP A 346 2.86 12.42 -19.72
C ASP A 346 2.73 11.11 -20.50
N SER A 347 3.60 10.13 -20.23
CA SER A 347 3.52 8.82 -20.88
C SER A 347 2.27 8.08 -20.41
N PRO A 348 1.60 7.29 -21.28
CA PRO A 348 0.40 6.55 -20.91
C PRO A 348 0.63 5.68 -19.67
N LEU A 349 -0.26 5.73 -18.68
CA LEU A 349 -0.07 5.06 -17.38
C LEU A 349 0.21 3.55 -17.52
N VAL A 350 -0.46 2.92 -18.48
CA VAL A 350 -0.41 1.47 -18.73
C VAL A 350 0.06 1.24 -20.16
N VAL A 351 1.20 0.56 -20.31
CA VAL A 351 1.65 0.01 -21.58
C VAL A 351 2.12 -1.40 -21.32
N ILE A 352 1.51 -2.40 -21.97
CA ILE A 352 1.91 -3.79 -21.83
C ILE A 352 3.09 -4.02 -22.78
N GLY A 353 4.29 -3.73 -22.29
CA GLY A 353 5.55 -4.21 -22.87
C GLY A 353 6.18 -5.19 -21.89
N GLY A 354 6.77 -6.28 -22.38
CA GLY A 354 7.48 -7.25 -21.53
C GLY A 354 8.63 -6.63 -20.72
N ALA A 355 9.46 -7.48 -20.10
CA ALA A 355 10.59 -7.05 -19.23
C ALA A 355 11.57 -6.01 -19.85
N ALA A 356 11.49 -5.74 -21.16
CA ALA A 356 12.28 -4.73 -21.85
C ALA A 356 11.92 -3.28 -21.47
N THR A 357 10.75 -3.01 -20.88
CA THR A 357 10.28 -1.63 -20.58
C THR A 357 10.17 -1.31 -19.09
N TYR A 358 10.31 -2.28 -18.19
CA TYR A 358 10.11 -2.07 -16.75
C TYR A 358 11.19 -2.72 -15.90
N GLU A 359 11.60 -2.01 -14.85
CA GLU A 359 12.57 -2.48 -13.85
C GLU A 359 12.05 -2.23 -12.44
N ALA A 360 12.36 -3.13 -11.50
CA ALA A 360 12.21 -2.83 -10.08
C ALA A 360 13.38 -1.97 -9.61
N ARG A 361 13.11 -0.82 -8.99
CA ARG A 361 14.13 0.08 -8.46
C ARG A 361 13.87 0.44 -7.00
N CYS A 362 14.94 0.72 -6.26
CA CYS A 362 14.81 1.38 -4.96
C CYS A 362 14.46 2.85 -5.15
N ARG A 363 13.97 3.48 -4.08
CA ARG A 363 13.65 4.92 -4.03
C ARG A 363 14.72 5.82 -4.63
N HIS A 364 15.99 5.50 -4.43
CA HIS A 364 17.12 6.32 -4.88
C HIS A 364 17.37 6.29 -6.39
N HIS A 365 17.11 5.16 -7.04
CA HIS A 365 17.36 4.97 -8.48
C HIS A 365 16.10 5.09 -9.33
N HIS A 366 14.94 5.23 -8.68
CA HIS A 366 13.70 5.53 -9.37
C HIS A 366 13.68 7.00 -9.76
N GLU A 367 13.44 7.26 -11.04
CA GLU A 367 13.47 8.59 -11.63
C GLU A 367 12.27 8.76 -12.57
N ALA A 368 11.65 9.93 -12.53
CA ALA A 368 10.69 10.32 -13.55
C ALA A 368 11.46 10.94 -14.74
N GLY A 369 11.05 10.60 -15.96
CA GLY A 369 11.61 11.21 -17.17
C GLY A 369 11.26 12.70 -17.28
N PRO A 370 12.00 13.45 -18.10
CA PRO A 370 11.64 14.83 -18.39
C PRO A 370 10.27 14.91 -19.09
N ILE A 371 9.57 16.03 -18.91
CA ILE A 371 8.40 16.36 -19.74
C ILE A 371 8.94 16.79 -21.11
N PRO A 372 8.52 16.18 -22.23
CA PRO A 372 8.95 16.62 -23.56
C PRO A 372 8.54 18.08 -23.76
N GLU A 373 9.46 18.90 -24.26
CA GLU A 373 9.09 20.21 -24.77
C GLU A 373 8.11 19.98 -25.94
N ARG A 374 6.85 20.39 -25.78
CA ARG A 374 5.92 20.43 -26.90
C ARG A 374 6.45 21.47 -27.86
N GLU A 375 6.88 21.05 -29.06
CA GLU A 375 7.04 21.99 -30.17
C GLU A 375 5.70 22.72 -30.32
N PRO A 376 5.69 24.06 -30.36
CA PRO A 376 4.46 24.79 -30.61
C PRO A 376 3.88 24.28 -31.93
N GLU A 377 2.58 23.93 -31.93
CA GLU A 377 1.88 23.61 -33.18
C GLU A 377 2.18 24.72 -34.18
N PRO A 378 2.57 24.39 -35.43
CA PRO A 378 2.77 25.41 -36.44
C PRO A 378 1.48 26.22 -36.52
N ALA A 379 1.58 27.52 -36.23
CA ALA A 379 0.46 28.43 -36.29
C ALA A 379 -0.23 28.24 -37.64
N ALA A 380 -1.51 27.89 -37.62
CA ALA A 380 -2.29 27.72 -38.84
C ALA A 380 -2.06 28.96 -39.71
N LEU A 381 -1.46 28.75 -40.89
CA LEU A 381 -1.38 29.78 -41.93
C LEU A 381 -2.82 30.22 -42.18
N ARG A 382 -3.16 31.43 -41.74
CA ARG A 382 -4.35 32.11 -42.21
C ARG A 382 -4.15 32.29 -43.71
N GLU A 383 -4.85 31.50 -44.51
CA GLU A 383 -5.08 31.83 -45.91
C GLU A 383 -5.80 33.19 -45.93
N GLU A 384 -5.05 34.26 -46.17
CA GLU A 384 -5.61 35.53 -46.63
C GLU A 384 -6.13 35.30 -48.06
N LEU A 385 -7.35 34.78 -48.15
CA LEU A 385 -8.20 34.94 -49.33
C LEU A 385 -8.95 36.27 -49.18
N SER A 386 -8.33 37.35 -49.64
CA SER A 386 -9.06 38.49 -50.21
C SER A 386 -8.14 39.38 -51.04
N ASP A 387 -8.56 39.57 -52.29
CA ASP A 387 -8.24 40.64 -53.23
C ASP A 387 -7.00 40.46 -54.13
N LEU A 388 -7.23 39.76 -55.27
CA LEU A 388 -7.23 40.38 -56.62
C LEU A 388 -7.87 39.46 -57.67
#